data_AF-A0A4V1F1D1-F1
#
_entry.id   AF-A0A4V1F1D1-F1
#
_cell.length_a   1.000
_cell.length_b   1.000
_cell.length_c   1.000
_cell.angle_alpha   90.00
_cell.angle_beta   90.00
_cell.angle_gamma   90.00
#
_symmetry.space_group_name_H-M   'P 1'
#
loop_
_entity.id
_entity.type
_entity.pdbx_description
1 polymer ?
#
loop_
_entity_poly.entity_id
_entity_poly.type
_entity_poly.pdbx_seq_one_letter_code
_entity_poly.pdbx_strand_id
1 'polypeptide(L)'
;YRIELEDIKVEIEKQRADLVALKEKQFVRPPAFNVHSPRDLTLATDEVLLYNVELLNEGEGYDITTGVFTAPTAGLYMFTAHMCNY
;
A
#
# COMPACT_ATOMS: atom_id res chain seq x y z
N TYR A 1 9.28 44.70 5.43
CA TYR A 1 10.27 43.88 4.72
C TYR A 1 10.71 42.68 5.54
N ARG A 2 11.46 42.84 6.66
CA ARG A 2 11.27 41.92 7.83
C ARG A 2 9.82 42.07 8.32
N ILE A 3 9.28 41.41 9.32
CA ILE A 3 7.83 41.37 9.59
C ILE A 3 7.08 40.65 8.45
N GLU A 4 6.98 41.21 7.24
CA GLU A 4 6.30 40.57 6.09
C GLU A 4 6.95 39.24 5.68
N LEU A 5 8.28 39.14 5.70
CA LEU A 5 8.98 37.87 5.44
C LEU A 5 8.78 36.85 6.56
N GLU A 6 8.62 37.29 7.81
CA GLU A 6 8.32 36.42 8.94
C GLU A 6 6.88 35.90 8.86
N ASP A 7 5.92 36.75 8.49
CA ASP A 7 4.52 36.38 8.30
C ASP A 7 4.36 35.36 7.16
N ILE A 8 5.09 35.55 6.06
CA ILE A 8 5.11 34.60 4.93
C ILE A 8 5.66 33.22 5.37
N LYS A 9 6.70 33.18 6.21
CA LYS A 9 7.25 31.91 6.71
C LYS A 9 6.27 31.17 7.60
N VAL A 10 5.56 31.89 8.48
CA VAL A 10 4.54 31.31 9.36
C VAL A 10 3.43 30.68 8.54
N GLU A 11 2.98 31.36 7.48
CA GLU A 11 1.93 30.84 6.60
C GLU A 11 2.39 29.60 5.82
N ILE A 12 3.65 29.55 5.35
CA ILE A 12 4.21 28.37 4.67
C ILE A 12 4.24 27.16 5.60
N GLU A 13 4.69 27.34 6.85
CA GLU A 13 4.74 26.25 7.83
C GLU A 13 3.34 25.74 8.17
N LYS A 14 2.37 26.65 8.28
CA LYS A 14 0.97 26.30 8.48
C LYS A 14 0.42 25.49 7.30
N GLN A 15 0.64 25.95 6.07
CA GLN A 15 0.22 25.23 4.86
C GLN A 15 0.86 23.84 4.76
N ARG A 16 2.14 23.71 5.15
CA ARG A 16 2.83 22.42 5.21
C ARG A 16 2.17 21.47 6.20
N ALA A 17 1.85 21.95 7.41
CA ALA A 17 1.16 21.14 8.42
C ALA A 17 -0.24 20.72 7.96
N ASP A 18 -0.99 21.64 7.35
CA ASP A 18 -2.32 21.37 6.82
C ASP A 18 -2.28 20.35 5.67
N LEU A 19 -1.27 20.41 4.79
CA LEU A 19 -1.04 19.41 3.73
C LEU A 19 -0.76 18.02 4.30
N VAL A 20 0.04 17.92 5.37
CA VAL A 20 0.31 16.64 6.05
C VAL A 20 -0.98 16.09 6.67
N ALA A 21 -1.71 16.91 7.42
CA ALA A 21 -2.97 16.50 8.03
C ALA A 21 -4.05 16.14 7.01
N LEU A 22 -4.08 16.83 5.86
CA LEU A 22 -5.00 16.49 4.77
C LEU A 22 -4.62 15.17 4.11
N LYS A 23 -3.33 14.87 3.95
CA LYS A 23 -2.85 13.58 3.46
C LYS A 23 -3.20 12.44 4.42
N GLU A 24 -3.19 12.69 5.72
CA GLU A 24 -3.63 11.73 6.75
C GLU A 24 -5.15 11.57 6.82
N LYS A 25 -5.92 12.63 6.53
CA LYS A 25 -7.40 12.63 6.52
C LYS A 25 -8.01 12.18 5.20
N GLN A 26 -7.24 12.20 4.11
CA GLN A 26 -7.66 11.65 2.84
C GLN A 26 -7.93 10.17 3.09
N PHE A 27 -9.20 9.78 2.99
CA PHE A 27 -9.70 8.41 3.20
C PHE A 27 -8.67 7.44 2.65
N VAL A 28 -7.85 6.84 3.54
CA VAL A 28 -6.80 5.92 3.12
C VAL A 28 -7.57 4.82 2.42
N ARG A 29 -7.42 4.73 1.09
CA ARG A 29 -8.07 3.67 0.33
C ARG A 29 -7.71 2.38 1.06
N PRO A 30 -8.71 1.63 1.58
CA PRO A 30 -8.41 0.47 2.42
C PRO A 30 -7.43 -0.42 1.67
N PRO A 31 -6.34 -0.90 2.31
CA PRO A 31 -5.36 -1.68 1.59
C PRO A 31 -6.02 -2.89 0.95
N ALA A 32 -5.73 -3.10 -0.32
CA ALA A 32 -6.37 -4.13 -1.13
C ALA A 32 -5.40 -4.59 -2.21
N PHE A 33 -5.30 -5.90 -2.39
CA PHE A 33 -4.51 -6.48 -3.46
C PHE A 33 -5.31 -7.51 -4.24
N ASN A 34 -5.02 -7.63 -5.53
CA ASN A 34 -5.53 -8.67 -6.40
C ASN A 34 -4.40 -9.07 -7.35
N VAL A 35 -3.93 -10.30 -7.20
CA VAL A 35 -2.80 -10.86 -7.94
C VAL A 35 -3.23 -12.19 -8.57
N HIS A 36 -2.63 -12.51 -9.71
CA HIS A 36 -2.91 -13.76 -10.40
C HIS A 36 -1.66 -14.31 -11.06
N SER A 37 -1.82 -15.45 -11.75
CA SER A 37 -0.75 -16.19 -12.43
C SER A 37 0.38 -16.57 -11.46
N PRO A 38 0.28 -17.73 -10.79
CA PRO A 38 1.38 -18.22 -10.00
C PRO A 38 2.59 -18.43 -10.92
N ARG A 39 3.77 -17.99 -10.46
CA ARG A 39 5.03 -18.09 -11.21
C ARG A 39 5.43 -19.53 -11.44
N ASP A 40 5.33 -20.34 -10.40
CA ASP A 40 5.68 -21.75 -10.39
C ASP A 40 4.55 -22.54 -9.69
N LEU A 41 4.13 -23.65 -10.32
CA LEU A 41 3.12 -24.56 -9.77
C LEU A 41 3.73 -25.78 -9.07
N THR A 42 5.05 -25.93 -9.19
CA THR A 42 5.80 -27.04 -8.58
C THR A 42 6.52 -26.51 -7.37
N LEU A 43 5.84 -26.49 -6.23
CA LEU A 43 6.38 -26.01 -4.96
C LEU A 43 6.77 -27.18 -4.06
N ALA A 44 7.89 -27.05 -3.38
CA ALA A 44 8.21 -27.90 -2.24
C ALA A 44 7.35 -27.53 -1.02
N THR A 45 7.35 -28.40 -0.02
CA THR A 45 6.74 -28.08 1.28
C THR A 45 7.41 -26.82 1.86
N ASP A 46 6.59 -25.94 2.42
CA ASP A 46 7.00 -24.65 3.02
C ASP A 46 7.54 -23.59 2.05
N GLU A 47 7.38 -23.77 0.73
CA GLU A 47 7.65 -22.71 -0.24
C GLU A 47 6.47 -21.74 -0.42
N VAL A 48 6.80 -20.47 -0.65
CA VAL A 48 5.80 -19.42 -0.90
C VAL A 48 5.30 -19.50 -2.34
N LEU A 49 3.99 -19.60 -2.51
CA LEU A 49 3.34 -19.47 -3.81
C LEU A 49 3.38 -18.01 -4.27
N LEU A 50 4.28 -17.72 -5.21
CA LEU A 50 4.47 -16.38 -5.76
C LEU A 50 3.48 -16.12 -6.89
N TYR A 51 2.58 -15.15 -6.71
CA TYR A 51 1.80 -14.56 -7.80
C TYR A 51 2.51 -13.29 -8.28
N ASN A 52 2.98 -13.26 -9.52
CA ASN A 52 3.84 -12.19 -10.01
C ASN A 52 3.17 -11.23 -10.98
N VAL A 53 1.85 -11.33 -11.16
CA VAL A 53 1.06 -10.40 -11.97
C VAL A 53 0.03 -9.69 -11.10
N GLU A 54 0.13 -8.37 -11.05
CA GLU A 54 -0.67 -7.48 -10.21
C GLU A 54 -1.81 -6.84 -11.02
N LEU A 55 -3.05 -6.96 -10.52
CA LEU A 55 -4.21 -6.21 -11.02
C LEU A 55 -4.54 -5.01 -10.13
N LEU A 56 -4.24 -5.11 -8.83
CA LEU A 56 -4.48 -4.10 -7.82
C LEU A 56 -3.50 -4.31 -6.66
N ASN A 57 -2.98 -3.22 -6.09
CA ASN A 57 -2.19 -3.24 -4.86
C ASN A 57 -2.22 -1.88 -4.15
N GLU A 58 -3.43 -1.47 -3.78
CA GLU A 58 -3.64 -0.24 -3.01
C GLU A 58 -3.02 -0.39 -1.61
N GLY A 59 -2.17 0.57 -1.25
CA GLY A 59 -1.38 0.52 -0.01
C GLY A 59 -0.09 -0.30 -0.13
N GLU A 60 0.23 -0.83 -1.32
CA GLU A 60 1.52 -1.49 -1.64
C GLU A 60 1.89 -2.60 -0.64
N GLY A 61 0.89 -3.33 -0.15
CA GLY A 61 1.07 -4.36 0.88
C GLY A 61 1.57 -5.69 0.32
N TYR A 62 1.30 -6.01 -0.95
CA TYR A 62 1.77 -7.23 -1.58
C TYR A 62 3.09 -7.00 -2.32
N ASP A 63 4.09 -7.85 -2.08
CA ASP A 63 5.36 -7.82 -2.80
C ASP A 63 5.39 -8.92 -3.88
N ILE A 64 5.34 -8.53 -5.15
CA ILE A 64 5.34 -9.43 -6.33
C ILE A 64 6.67 -10.16 -6.56
N THR A 65 7.71 -9.88 -5.78
CA THR A 65 9.00 -10.57 -5.85
C THR A 65 9.13 -11.68 -4.81
N THR A 66 8.45 -11.52 -3.66
CA THR A 66 8.50 -12.47 -2.53
C THR A 66 7.21 -13.24 -2.34
N GLY A 67 6.08 -12.72 -2.83
CA GLY A 67 4.76 -13.32 -2.71
C GLY A 67 4.08 -13.03 -1.37
N VAL A 68 4.67 -12.14 -0.57
CA VAL A 68 4.26 -11.86 0.79
C VAL A 68 3.39 -10.60 0.83
N PHE A 69 2.24 -10.72 1.49
CA PHE A 69 1.46 -9.55 1.90
C PHE A 69 1.87 -9.11 3.31
N THR A 70 2.33 -7.87 3.44
CA THR A 70 2.59 -7.22 4.73
C THR A 70 1.52 -6.15 4.97
N ALA A 71 0.73 -6.30 6.03
CA ALA A 71 -0.37 -5.38 6.34
C ALA A 71 0.14 -3.92 6.50
N PRO A 72 -0.23 -2.97 5.62
CA PRO A 72 0.27 -1.60 5.69
C PRO A 72 -0.33 -0.81 6.86
N THR A 73 -1.52 -1.21 7.31
CA THR A 73 -2.25 -0.60 8.42
C THR A 73 -2.86 -1.66 9.32
N ALA A 74 -3.02 -1.34 10.60
CA ALA A 74 -3.72 -2.23 11.54
C ALA A 74 -5.21 -2.30 11.21
N GLY A 75 -5.79 -3.49 11.24
CA GLY A 75 -7.20 -3.68 10.93
C GLY A 75 -7.56 -5.14 10.67
N LEU A 76 -8.81 -5.35 10.27
CA LEU A 76 -9.31 -6.66 9.85
C LEU A 76 -9.15 -6.80 8.34
N TYR A 77 -8.59 -7.92 7.90
CA TYR A 77 -8.37 -8.26 6.50
C TYR A 77 -9.12 -9.53 6.12
N MET A 78 -9.54 -9.61 4.85
CA MET A 78 -10.11 -10.82 4.25
C MET A 78 -9.20 -11.27 3.12
N PHE A 79 -8.76 -12.53 3.18
CA PHE A 79 -7.99 -13.17 2.12
C PHE A 79 -8.87 -14.20 1.42
N THR A 80 -8.88 -14.17 0.09
CA THR A 80 -9.54 -15.18 -0.74
C THR A 80 -8.55 -15.69 -1.77
N ALA A 81 -8.65 -16.96 -2.14
CA ALA A 81 -7.82 -17.57 -3.16
C ALA A 81 -8.66 -18.52 -4.00
N HIS A 82 -8.40 -18.51 -5.30
CA HIS A 82 -9.01 -19.41 -6.26
C HIS A 82 -7.89 -20.12 -7.02
N MET A 83 -7.87 -21.45 -6.96
CA MET A 83 -6.93 -22.26 -7.72
C MET A 83 -7.69 -23.07 -8.77
N CYS A 84 -7.32 -22.92 -10.03
CA CYS A 84 -7.84 -23.75 -11.11
C CYS A 84 -6.91 -24.95 -11.29
N ASN A 85 -7.46 -26.16 -11.20
CA ASN A 85 -6.76 -27.36 -11.68
C ASN A 85 -7.06 -27.52 -13.17
N TYR A 86 -6.01 -27.61 -13.99
CA TYR A 86 -6.09 -28.06 -15.38
C TYR A 86 -5.83 -29.56 -15.48
#